data_AF-A0A5K0YUB1-F1
#
_entry.id   AF-A0A5K0YUB1-F1
#
_cell.length_a   1.000
_cell.length_b   1.000
_cell.length_c   1.000
_cell.angle_alpha   90.00
_cell.angle_beta   90.00
_cell.angle_gamma   90.00
#
_symmetry.space_group_name_H-M   'P 1'
#
loop_
_entity.id
_entity.type
_entity.pdbx_description
1 polymer ?
#
loop_
_entity_poly.entity_id
_entity_poly.type
_entity_poly.pdbx_seq_one_letter_code
_entity_poly.pdbx_strand_id
1 'polypeptide(L)' 'VTSHVLMGLTKSAPVLPTMLSPLGQACARMDLTAVHDMLLKVGYKDDEGAENE' A
#
# COMPACT_ATOMS: atom_id res chain seq x y z
N VAL A 1 10.84 -23.62 2.64
CA VAL A 1 11.73 -22.45 2.39
C VAL A 1 10.95 -21.20 2.78
N THR A 2 11.55 -20.23 3.47
CA THR A 2 10.83 -19.02 3.93
C THR A 2 10.56 -18.06 2.77
N SER A 3 9.41 -17.37 2.80
CA SER A 3 8.98 -16.43 1.74
C SER A 3 10.06 -15.38 1.40
N HIS A 4 10.76 -14.83 2.40
CA HIS A 4 11.85 -13.87 2.16
C HIS A 4 13.01 -14.46 1.36
N VAL A 5 13.34 -15.75 1.52
CA VAL A 5 14.39 -16.42 0.72
C VAL A 5 13.94 -16.59 -0.73
N LEU A 6 12.66 -16.90 -0.96
CA LEU A 6 12.10 -17.03 -2.30
C LEU A 6 12.03 -15.67 -3.03
N MET A 7 11.80 -14.58 -2.29
CA MET A 7 11.78 -13.21 -2.83
C MET A 7 13.17 -12.56 -2.89
N GLY A 8 14.25 -13.27 -2.53
CA GLY A 8 15.61 -12.73 -2.50
C GLY A 8 15.83 -11.61 -1.46
N LEU A 9 14.96 -11.52 -0.45
CA LEU A 9 14.99 -10.48 0.58
C LEU A 9 15.84 -10.93 1.78
N THR A 10 16.75 -10.07 2.20
CA THR A 10 17.50 -10.26 3.44
C THR A 10 16.59 -9.93 4.64
N LYS A 11 16.67 -10.74 5.71
CA LYS A 11 15.78 -10.69 6.90
C LYS A 11 15.79 -9.35 7.66
N SER A 12 16.67 -8.42 7.30
CA SER A 12 16.82 -7.12 7.93
C SER A 12 17.02 -6.06 6.84
N ALA A 13 15.93 -5.69 6.16
CA ALA A 13 15.93 -4.42 5.45
C ALA A 13 16.03 -3.31 6.52
N PRO A 14 17.07 -2.44 6.49
CA PRO A 14 17.12 -1.31 7.40
C PRO A 14 15.86 -0.47 7.17
N VAL A 15 15.21 -0.03 8.25
CA VAL A 15 14.14 0.97 8.22
C VAL A 15 14.79 2.29 7.82
N LEU A 16 15.14 2.43 6.53
CA LEU A 16 15.46 3.72 5.97
C LEU A 16 14.22 4.60 6.12
N PRO A 17 14.37 5.90 6.43
CA PRO A 17 13.24 6.81 6.45
C PRO A 17 12.55 6.69 5.10
N THR A 18 11.41 6.01 5.11
CA THR A 18 10.72 5.67 3.89
C THR A 18 10.17 7.00 3.40
N MET A 19 10.73 7.52 2.31
CA MET A 19 10.18 8.69 1.63
C MET A 19 8.82 8.26 1.09
N LEU A 20 7.79 8.43 1.91
CA LEU A 20 6.44 8.04 1.59
C LEU A 20 5.91 9.04 0.56
N SER A 21 5.33 8.50 -0.52
CA SER A 21 4.48 9.29 -1.40
C SER A 21 3.29 9.85 -0.62
N PRO A 22 2.55 10.84 -1.15
CA PRO A 22 1.33 11.34 -0.51
C PRO A 22 0.35 10.21 -0.13
N LEU A 23 0.18 9.22 -1.01
CA LEU A 23 -0.63 8.03 -0.74
C LEU A 23 -0.01 7.18 0.39
N GLY A 24 1.31 6.96 0.36
CA GLY A 24 2.01 6.26 1.44
C GLY A 24 1.87 6.95 2.81
N GLN A 25 1.84 8.28 2.84
CA GLN A 25 1.60 9.03 4.08
C GLN A 25 0.17 8.87 4.58
N ALA A 26 -0.82 8.88 3.68
CA ALA A 26 -2.21 8.62 4.03
C ALA A 26 -2.38 7.20 4.61
N CYS A 27 -1.77 6.19 3.98
CA CYS A 27 -1.76 4.82 4.50
C CYS A 27 -1.11 4.71 5.88
N ALA A 28 0.06 5.34 6.08
CA ALA A 28 0.77 5.31 7.37
C ALA A 28 -0.02 5.98 8.50
N ARG A 29 -0.86 6.98 8.17
CA ARG A 29 -1.76 7.64 9.13
C ARG A 29 -3.11 6.95 9.28
N MET A 30 -3.36 5.88 8.51
CA MET A 30 -4.68 5.25 8.40
C MET A 30 -5.78 6.24 8.00
N ASP A 31 -5.45 7.25 7.18
CA ASP A 31 -6.39 8.22 6.67
C ASP A 31 -7.11 7.65 5.43
N LEU A 32 -8.12 6.82 5.67
CA LEU A 32 -8.86 6.12 4.63
C LEU A 32 -9.58 7.07 3.67
N THR A 33 -10.00 8.25 4.15
CA THR A 33 -10.63 9.25 3.30
C THR A 33 -9.63 9.83 2.30
N ALA A 34 -8.42 10.19 2.75
CA ALA A 34 -7.36 10.65 1.86
C ALA A 34 -6.91 9.55 0.89
N VAL A 35 -6.85 8.28 1.34
CA VAL A 35 -6.57 7.14 0.47
C VAL A 35 -7.64 7.00 -0.62
N HIS A 36 -8.91 7.04 -0.25
CA HIS A 36 -10.02 6.90 -1.19
C HIS A 36 -10.04 8.04 -2.25
N ASP A 37 -9.87 9.30 -1.83
CA ASP A 37 -9.77 10.44 -2.76
C ASP A 37 -8.62 10.27 -3.77
N MET A 38 -7.45 9.85 -3.29
CA MET A 38 -6.29 9.62 -4.16
C MET A 38 -6.51 8.48 -5.16
N LEU A 39 -7.19 7.41 -4.74
CA LEU A 39 -7.54 6.29 -5.62
C LEU A 39 -8.52 6.75 -6.71
N LEU A 40 -9.57 7.50 -6.36
CA LEU A 40 -10.50 8.07 -7.34
C LEU A 40 -9.77 8.99 -8.33
N LYS A 41 -8.86 9.81 -7.82
CA LYS A 41 -8.12 10.79 -8.62
C LYS A 41 -7.13 10.17 -9.60
N VAL A 42 -6.59 8.98 -9.31
CA VAL A 42 -5.76 8.21 -10.25
C VAL A 42 -6.61 7.37 -11.23
N GLY A 43 -7.94 7.46 -11.14
CA GLY A 43 -8.87 6.71 -11.99
C GLY A 43 -9.11 5.28 -11.51
N TYR A 44 -8.70 4.93 -10.29
CA TYR A 44 -9.11 3.68 -9.65
C TYR A 44 -10.58 3.82 -9.27
N LYS A 45 -11.42 3.07 -9.96
CA LYS A 45 -12.86 3.08 -9.74
C LYS A 45 -13.14 2.20 -8.54
N ASP A 46 -13.93 2.71 -7.59
CA ASP A 46 -14.48 1.91 -6.50
C ASP A 46 -15.29 0.80 -7.17
N ASP A 47 -14.76 -0.41 -7.19
CA ASP A 47 -15.42 -1.57 -7.78
C ASP A 47 -16.53 -1.95 -6.81
N GLU A 48 -17.64 -1.20 -6.87
CA GLU A 48 -18.85 -1.33 -6.03
C GLU A 48 -19.54 -2.70 -6.17
N GLY A 49 -18.92 -3.65 -6.88
CA GLY A 49 -19.42 -5.00 -7.14
C GLY A 49 -18.33 -6.07 -7.24
N ALA A 50 -17.16 -5.88 -6.61
CA ALA A 50 -16.27 -7.01 -6.32
C ALA A 50 -16.91 -7.86 -5.21
N GLU A 51 -17.96 -8.60 -5.57
CA GLU A 51 -18.51 -9.70 -4.79
C GLU A 51 -17.37 -10.69 -4.59
N ASN A 52 -16.64 -10.56 -3.48
CA ASN A 52 -15.70 -11.57 -3.04
C ASN A 52 -16.54 -12.73 -2.47
N GLU A 53 -16.99 -13.62 -3.36
CA GLU A 53 -17.47 -14.97 -3.01
C GLU A 53 -16.30 -15.88 -2.60
#